data_AF-A0A6P4EVY3-F1
#
_entry.id   AF-A0A6P4EVY3-F1
#
_cell.length_a   1.000
_cell.length_b   1.000
_cell.length_c   1.000
_cell.angle_alpha   90.00
_cell.angle_beta   90.00
_cell.angle_gamma   90.00
#
_symmetry.space_group_name_H-M   'P 1'
#
loop_
_entity.id
_entity.type
_entity.pdbx_description
1 polymer ?
#
loop_
_entity_poly.entity_id
_entity_poly.type
_entity_poly.pdbx_seq_one_letter_code
_entity_poly.pdbx_strand_id
1 'polypeptide(L)'
;MKCMLLLSFSCLIWFASGIKIDCENTEAINEEHIHYCCKHPDGHNDIIEECAKETNFMLANQNEEALVDITADRAIRGTCFGKCVFSKLDLMKENELDMDAVRKYFTTKFVDDPEYVKEMISAFDHCHGKSEENTSVFLSKPLFKQVSQHFCEPKSSVILACVIRQFFHNCPADRWSKTKECEDTLAFSQKCQDSLATL
;
A
#
# COMPACT_ATOMS: atom_id res chain seq x y z
N MET A 1 44.47 -23.57 -35.75
CA MET A 1 43.67 -23.81 -34.53
C MET A 1 43.42 -22.50 -33.77
N LYS A 2 42.59 -21.59 -34.33
CA LYS A 2 42.27 -20.28 -33.69
C LYS A 2 40.81 -19.83 -33.87
N CYS A 3 39.96 -20.65 -34.49
CA CYS A 3 38.56 -20.29 -34.76
C CYS A 3 37.53 -20.94 -33.82
N MET A 4 37.94 -21.81 -32.88
CA MET A 4 36.99 -22.49 -31.99
C MET A 4 36.68 -21.73 -30.68
N LEU A 5 37.48 -20.73 -30.29
CA LEU A 5 37.30 -20.00 -29.03
C LEU A 5 36.37 -18.78 -29.13
N LEU A 6 35.99 -18.35 -30.35
CA LEU A 6 35.10 -17.21 -30.54
C LEU A 6 33.62 -17.59 -30.59
N LEU A 7 33.31 -18.87 -30.85
CA LEU A 7 31.92 -19.35 -30.95
C LEU A 7 31.27 -19.66 -29.58
N SER A 8 32.06 -19.85 -28.52
CA SER A 8 31.50 -20.10 -27.17
C SER A 8 31.04 -18.82 -26.46
N PHE A 9 31.65 -17.67 -26.76
CA PHE A 9 31.24 -16.39 -26.16
C PHE A 9 29.95 -15.83 -26.76
N SER A 10 29.59 -16.21 -27.98
CA SER A 10 28.36 -15.75 -28.65
C SER A 10 27.09 -16.43 -28.12
N CYS A 11 27.20 -17.65 -27.58
CA CYS A 11 26.05 -18.38 -27.03
C CYS A 11 25.64 -17.94 -25.61
N LEU A 12 26.51 -17.25 -24.87
CA LEU A 12 26.19 -16.78 -23.51
C LEU A 12 25.45 -15.44 -23.49
N ILE A 13 25.32 -14.76 -24.63
CA ILE A 13 24.66 -13.44 -24.72
C ILE A 13 23.14 -13.58 -24.93
N TRP A 14 22.62 -14.78 -25.18
CA TRP A 14 21.24 -14.96 -25.68
C TRP A 14 20.16 -15.34 -24.67
N PHE A 15 20.41 -15.32 -23.35
CA PHE A 15 19.36 -15.56 -22.35
C PHE A 15 19.28 -14.53 -21.22
N ALA A 16 19.86 -13.34 -21.40
CA ALA A 16 19.57 -12.20 -20.52
C ALA A 16 18.48 -11.31 -21.13
N SER A 17 17.36 -11.90 -21.57
CA SER A 17 16.11 -11.14 -21.65
C SER A 17 15.68 -10.88 -20.21
N GLY A 18 16.21 -9.82 -19.61
CA GLY A 18 15.63 -9.29 -18.37
C GLY A 18 14.14 -9.09 -18.64
N ILE A 19 13.30 -9.75 -17.84
CA ILE A 19 11.85 -9.57 -17.90
C ILE A 19 11.64 -8.07 -17.70
N LYS A 20 11.24 -7.36 -18.76
CA LYS A 20 10.87 -5.95 -18.66
C LYS A 20 9.51 -5.93 -17.97
N ILE A 21 9.54 -5.69 -16.67
CA ILE A 21 8.32 -5.66 -15.85
C ILE A 21 7.71 -4.30 -16.08
N ASP A 22 6.57 -4.31 -16.73
CA ASP A 22 5.76 -3.13 -16.94
C ASP A 22 4.84 -2.97 -15.73
N CYS A 23 5.24 -2.11 -14.79
CA CYS A 23 4.44 -1.82 -13.60
C CYS A 23 3.20 -0.99 -13.90
N GLU A 24 3.01 -0.56 -15.16
CA GLU A 24 1.79 0.04 -15.67
C GLU A 24 0.88 -1.00 -16.34
N ASN A 25 1.38 -2.22 -16.60
CA ASN A 25 0.59 -3.33 -17.13
C ASN A 25 0.12 -4.26 -16.01
N THR A 26 -1.02 -3.92 -15.43
CA THR A 26 -1.66 -4.66 -14.34
C THR A 26 -2.44 -5.89 -14.84
N GLU A 27 -2.50 -6.17 -16.15
CA GLU A 27 -3.21 -7.34 -16.72
C GLU A 27 -2.72 -8.69 -16.14
N ALA A 28 -1.52 -8.70 -15.55
CA ALA A 28 -0.92 -9.86 -14.91
C ALA A 28 -1.44 -10.13 -13.48
N ILE A 29 -2.16 -9.19 -12.86
CA ILE A 29 -2.65 -9.30 -11.49
C ILE A 29 -4.12 -8.87 -11.39
N ASN A 30 -4.85 -9.47 -10.45
CA ASN A 30 -6.18 -8.97 -10.09
C ASN A 30 -6.03 -8.05 -8.87
N GLU A 31 -5.88 -6.74 -9.11
CA GLU A 31 -5.69 -5.75 -8.05
C GLU A 31 -6.85 -5.73 -7.04
N GLU A 32 -8.02 -6.13 -7.49
CA GLU A 32 -9.26 -6.16 -6.74
C GLU A 32 -9.30 -7.31 -5.75
N HIS A 33 -8.44 -8.33 -5.91
CA HIS A 33 -8.37 -9.47 -5.02
C HIS A 33 -7.23 -9.38 -4.00
N ILE A 34 -6.44 -8.29 -4.02
CA ILE A 34 -5.30 -8.08 -3.13
C ILE A 34 -5.72 -8.22 -1.66
N HIS A 35 -6.91 -7.74 -1.27
CA HIS A 35 -7.38 -7.82 0.12
C HIS A 35 -7.72 -9.24 0.58
N TYR A 36 -7.94 -10.21 -0.32
CA TYR A 36 -8.12 -11.61 0.04
C TYR A 36 -6.79 -12.33 0.27
N CYS A 37 -5.68 -11.78 -0.21
CA CYS A 37 -4.37 -12.42 -0.13
C CYS A 37 -3.75 -12.37 1.26
N CYS A 38 -3.98 -11.30 2.03
CA CYS A 38 -3.53 -11.21 3.41
C CYS A 38 -4.72 -10.94 4.34
N LYS A 39 -5.03 -11.91 5.22
CA LYS A 39 -6.16 -11.78 6.15
C LYS A 39 -5.90 -10.74 7.24
N HIS A 40 -6.73 -9.70 7.25
CA HIS A 40 -6.82 -8.73 8.35
C HIS A 40 -7.93 -9.13 9.34
N PRO A 41 -7.66 -9.12 10.66
CA PRO A 41 -8.69 -9.44 11.66
C PRO A 41 -9.86 -8.43 11.65
N ASP A 42 -9.58 -7.17 11.32
CA ASP A 42 -10.54 -6.06 11.27
C ASP A 42 -10.61 -5.40 9.87
N GLY A 43 -10.49 -6.19 8.79
CA GLY A 43 -10.36 -5.64 7.41
C GLY A 43 -11.46 -4.63 7.02
N HIS A 44 -12.69 -4.88 7.45
CA HIS A 44 -13.77 -3.89 7.51
C HIS A 44 -14.25 -3.82 8.95
N ASN A 45 -14.20 -2.62 9.54
CA ASN A 45 -14.70 -2.36 10.89
C ASN A 45 -15.52 -1.07 10.92
N ASP A 46 -16.21 -0.82 12.03
CA ASP A 46 -17.10 0.34 12.19
C ASP A 46 -16.40 1.67 11.89
N ILE A 47 -15.12 1.82 12.22
CA ILE A 47 -14.35 3.05 11.97
C ILE A 47 -14.12 3.23 10.45
N ILE A 48 -13.76 2.16 9.75
CA ILE A 48 -13.56 2.17 8.30
C ILE A 48 -14.87 2.50 7.58
N GLU A 49 -15.99 1.86 7.98
CA GLU A 49 -17.30 2.11 7.38
C GLU A 49 -17.82 3.53 7.66
N GLU A 50 -17.65 4.02 8.89
CA GLU A 50 -18.05 5.36 9.27
C GLU A 50 -17.23 6.42 8.52
N CYS A 51 -15.90 6.27 8.47
CA CYS A 51 -15.04 7.18 7.72
C CYS A 51 -15.30 7.14 6.21
N ALA A 52 -15.57 5.97 5.65
CA ALA A 52 -15.96 5.85 4.25
C ALA A 52 -17.23 6.65 3.95
N LYS A 53 -18.25 6.53 4.81
CA LYS A 53 -19.50 7.28 4.70
C LYS A 53 -19.29 8.79 4.88
N GLU A 54 -18.53 9.21 5.89
CA GLU A 54 -18.25 10.63 6.18
C GLU A 54 -17.51 11.33 5.03
N THR A 55 -16.62 10.60 4.36
CA THR A 55 -15.73 11.16 3.33
C THR A 55 -16.18 10.84 1.90
N ASN A 56 -17.30 10.14 1.76
CA ASN A 56 -17.79 9.60 0.49
C ASN A 56 -16.70 8.77 -0.23
N PHE A 57 -15.89 8.04 0.55
CA PHE A 57 -14.87 7.15 0.03
C PHE A 57 -15.49 5.79 -0.27
N MET A 58 -15.29 5.29 -1.49
CA MET A 58 -15.80 3.99 -1.90
C MET A 58 -14.85 2.89 -1.42
N LEU A 59 -15.30 2.13 -0.42
CA LEU A 59 -14.64 0.88 -0.03
C LEU A 59 -14.86 -0.16 -1.12
N ALA A 60 -13.87 -1.02 -1.34
CA ALA A 60 -14.09 -2.22 -2.15
C ALA A 60 -15.15 -3.09 -1.46
N ASN A 61 -16.13 -3.56 -2.23
CA ASN A 61 -17.11 -4.52 -1.72
C ASN A 61 -16.77 -5.93 -2.26
N GLN A 62 -17.31 -6.99 -1.66
CA GLN A 62 -16.95 -8.37 -2.02
C GLN A 62 -17.29 -8.76 -3.48
N ASN A 63 -18.16 -7.99 -4.13
CA ASN A 63 -18.70 -8.22 -5.48
C ASN A 63 -18.41 -7.06 -6.45
N GLU A 64 -17.72 -6.00 -6.02
CA GLU A 64 -17.37 -4.86 -6.85
C GLU A 64 -15.91 -4.93 -7.22
N GLU A 65 -15.71 -4.95 -8.52
CA GLU A 65 -14.43 -4.75 -9.18
C GLU A 65 -13.81 -3.43 -8.66
N ALA A 66 -12.61 -3.50 -8.07
CA ALA A 66 -11.90 -2.30 -7.62
C ALA A 66 -11.54 -1.46 -8.84
N LEU A 67 -12.22 -0.31 -8.99
CA LEU A 67 -12.16 0.49 -10.22
C LEU A 67 -10.73 0.70 -10.73
N VAL A 68 -10.50 0.23 -11.95
CA VAL A 68 -9.24 0.23 -12.74
C VAL A 68 -8.69 1.65 -13.03
N ASP A 69 -9.38 2.70 -12.58
CA ASP A 69 -8.98 4.10 -12.76
C ASP A 69 -9.04 4.86 -11.41
N ILE A 70 -7.88 5.04 -10.78
CA ILE A 70 -7.75 5.98 -9.65
C ILE A 70 -7.76 7.39 -10.22
N THR A 71 -8.96 7.94 -10.43
CA THR A 71 -9.09 9.35 -10.80
C THR A 71 -8.41 10.24 -9.76
N ALA A 72 -7.85 11.38 -10.18
CA ALA A 72 -7.20 12.33 -9.26
C ALA A 72 -8.14 12.74 -8.10
N ASP A 73 -9.43 12.87 -8.37
CA ASP A 73 -10.46 13.16 -7.37
C ASP A 73 -10.68 12.01 -6.37
N ARG A 74 -10.57 10.73 -6.81
CA ARG A 74 -10.59 9.58 -5.89
C ARG A 74 -9.33 9.51 -5.02
N ALA A 75 -8.16 9.77 -5.59
CA ALA A 75 -6.91 9.88 -4.83
C ALA A 75 -7.01 10.99 -3.77
N ILE A 76 -7.59 12.15 -4.14
CA ILE A 76 -7.81 13.25 -3.19
C ILE A 76 -8.84 12.88 -2.11
N ARG A 77 -9.95 12.20 -2.44
CA ARG A 77 -10.87 11.67 -1.41
C ARG A 77 -10.17 10.71 -0.44
N GLY A 78 -9.21 9.91 -0.92
CA GLY A 78 -8.37 9.06 -0.10
C GLY A 78 -7.62 9.82 1.00
N THR A 79 -7.27 11.10 0.77
CA THR A 79 -6.65 11.96 1.80
C THR A 79 -7.57 12.21 2.99
N CYS A 80 -8.85 12.50 2.74
CA CYS A 80 -9.83 12.71 3.79
C CYS A 80 -10.19 11.42 4.51
N PHE A 81 -10.32 10.31 3.78
CA PHE A 81 -10.52 8.99 4.37
C PHE A 81 -9.40 8.65 5.36
N GLY A 82 -8.13 8.73 4.93
CA GLY A 82 -6.98 8.46 5.80
C GLY A 82 -6.93 9.39 7.02
N LYS A 83 -7.21 10.68 6.83
CA LYS A 83 -7.30 11.65 7.94
C LYS A 83 -8.40 11.28 8.94
N CYS A 84 -9.58 10.88 8.46
CA CYS A 84 -10.68 10.46 9.32
C CYS A 84 -10.30 9.26 10.19
N VAL A 85 -9.75 8.21 9.57
CA VAL A 85 -9.35 6.98 10.27
C VAL A 85 -8.33 7.29 11.36
N PHE A 86 -7.29 8.06 11.04
CA PHE A 86 -6.24 8.41 11.99
C PHE A 86 -6.76 9.31 13.12
N SER A 87 -7.74 10.18 12.83
CA SER A 87 -8.35 11.05 13.84
C SER A 87 -9.22 10.26 14.82
N LYS A 88 -10.05 9.33 14.33
CA LYS A 88 -10.90 8.49 15.20
C LYS A 88 -10.10 7.51 16.06
N LEU A 89 -8.94 7.07 15.55
CA LEU A 89 -8.00 6.22 16.27
C LEU A 89 -7.00 6.97 17.15
N ASP A 90 -7.02 8.31 17.11
CA ASP A 90 -6.10 9.19 17.86
C ASP A 90 -4.61 8.85 17.60
N LEU A 91 -4.26 8.58 16.34
CA LEU A 91 -2.91 8.16 15.94
C LEU A 91 -1.99 9.34 15.59
N MET A 92 -2.48 10.57 15.64
CA MET A 92 -1.73 11.76 15.25
C MET A 92 -1.62 12.72 16.42
N LYS A 93 -0.42 13.26 16.64
CA LYS A 93 -0.14 14.30 17.64
C LYS A 93 0.62 15.43 16.98
N GLU A 94 0.10 16.65 17.07
CA GLU A 94 0.74 17.85 16.47
C GLU A 94 1.04 17.71 14.97
N ASN A 95 0.16 17.02 14.22
CA ASN A 95 0.32 16.66 12.80
C ASN A 95 1.44 15.65 12.49
N GLU A 96 2.02 15.02 13.50
CA GLU A 96 2.96 13.90 13.38
C GLU A 96 2.30 12.59 13.79
N LEU A 97 2.81 11.47 13.28
CA LEU A 97 2.37 10.14 13.73
C LEU A 97 2.80 9.93 15.18
N ASP A 98 1.85 9.59 16.04
CA ASP A 98 2.12 9.21 17.42
C ASP A 98 2.35 7.71 17.50
N MET A 99 3.62 7.29 17.42
CA MET A 99 3.99 5.88 17.50
C MET A 99 3.65 5.23 18.84
N ASP A 100 3.51 6.00 19.93
CA ASP A 100 3.08 5.45 21.21
C ASP A 100 1.57 5.16 21.21
N ALA A 101 0.77 6.04 20.59
CA ALA A 101 -0.65 5.78 20.35
C ALA A 101 -0.87 4.56 19.44
N VAL A 102 -0.07 4.43 18.36
CA VAL A 102 -0.09 3.25 17.47
C VAL A 102 0.18 1.96 18.26
N ARG A 103 1.28 1.92 19.02
CA ARG A 103 1.64 0.74 19.83
C ARG A 103 0.54 0.41 20.82
N LYS A 104 0.00 1.42 21.53
CA LYS A 104 -1.10 1.25 22.49
C LYS A 104 -2.34 0.68 21.83
N TYR A 105 -2.76 1.21 20.68
CA TYR A 105 -3.95 0.76 19.97
C TYR A 105 -3.83 -0.72 19.60
N PHE A 106 -2.79 -1.12 18.88
CA PHE A 106 -2.66 -2.49 18.38
C PHE A 106 -2.47 -3.49 19.51
N THR A 107 -1.63 -3.19 20.51
CA THR A 107 -1.42 -4.09 21.66
C THR A 107 -2.66 -4.26 22.53
N THR A 108 -3.53 -3.24 22.61
CA THR A 108 -4.77 -3.32 23.41
C THR A 108 -5.90 -4.02 22.64
N LYS A 109 -6.02 -3.76 21.34
CA LYS A 109 -7.12 -4.26 20.52
C LYS A 109 -6.93 -5.72 20.11
N PHE A 110 -5.70 -6.14 19.83
CA PHE A 110 -5.37 -7.45 19.26
C PHE A 110 -4.47 -8.27 20.20
N VAL A 111 -4.83 -8.34 21.48
CA VAL A 111 -4.05 -9.03 22.53
C VAL A 111 -3.80 -10.49 22.18
N ASP A 112 -4.78 -11.16 21.57
CA ASP A 112 -4.73 -12.58 21.21
C ASP A 112 -3.97 -12.84 19.90
N ASP A 113 -3.41 -11.81 19.28
CA ASP A 113 -2.82 -11.87 17.93
C ASP A 113 -1.46 -11.12 17.86
N PRO A 114 -0.46 -11.60 18.62
CA PRO A 114 0.81 -10.88 18.78
C PRO A 114 1.63 -10.77 17.49
N GLU A 115 1.48 -11.72 16.56
CA GLU A 115 2.19 -11.68 15.27
C GLU A 115 1.63 -10.56 14.37
N TYR A 116 0.30 -10.43 14.29
CA TYR A 116 -0.34 -9.31 13.60
C TYR A 116 0.04 -7.96 14.22
N VAL A 117 0.01 -7.85 15.55
CA VAL A 117 0.40 -6.64 16.27
C VAL A 117 1.83 -6.23 15.94
N LYS A 118 2.76 -7.19 15.96
CA LYS A 118 4.16 -6.96 15.65
C LYS A 118 4.35 -6.41 14.24
N GLU A 119 3.78 -7.08 13.23
CA GLU A 119 3.95 -6.67 11.82
C GLU A 119 3.28 -5.32 11.54
N MET A 120 2.13 -5.04 12.14
CA MET A 120 1.45 -3.76 11.96
C MET A 120 2.24 -2.60 12.61
N ILE A 121 2.74 -2.77 13.83
CA ILE A 121 3.61 -1.77 14.47
C ILE A 121 4.88 -1.57 13.64
N SER A 122 5.48 -2.64 13.10
CA SER A 122 6.65 -2.56 12.22
C SER A 122 6.35 -1.78 10.94
N ALA A 123 5.17 -1.95 10.35
CA ALA A 123 4.75 -1.20 9.17
C ALA A 123 4.59 0.29 9.48
N PHE A 124 3.94 0.67 10.58
CA PHE A 124 3.87 2.08 11.00
C PHE A 124 5.24 2.66 11.33
N ASP A 125 6.12 1.88 11.97
CA ASP A 125 7.48 2.30 12.27
C ASP A 125 8.32 2.56 11.00
N HIS A 126 8.06 1.81 9.93
CA HIS A 126 8.66 2.06 8.63
C HIS A 126 8.10 3.32 7.94
N CYS A 127 6.80 3.57 8.08
CA CYS A 127 6.04 4.50 7.25
C CYS A 127 5.90 5.92 7.81
N HIS A 128 6.80 6.36 8.69
CA HIS A 128 6.79 7.72 9.23
C HIS A 128 8.12 8.46 8.99
N GLY A 129 8.82 8.06 7.93
CA GLY A 129 10.14 8.58 7.56
C GLY A 129 10.09 9.81 6.66
N LYS A 130 11.27 10.19 6.15
CA LYS A 130 11.43 11.38 5.31
C LYS A 130 10.77 11.24 3.94
N SER A 131 10.63 10.01 3.44
CA SER A 131 9.98 9.72 2.16
C SER A 131 8.50 10.12 2.21
N GLU A 132 7.78 9.63 3.21
CA GLU A 132 6.35 9.89 3.41
C GLU A 132 6.10 11.37 3.72
N GLU A 133 7.00 12.00 4.48
CA GLU A 133 6.97 13.46 4.70
C GLU A 133 7.10 14.24 3.39
N ASN A 134 8.08 13.89 2.55
CA ASN A 134 8.29 14.59 1.28
C ASN A 134 7.10 14.40 0.32
N THR A 135 6.55 13.19 0.23
CA THR A 135 5.33 12.90 -0.55
C THR A 135 4.15 13.71 -0.02
N SER A 136 3.98 13.79 1.30
CA SER A 136 2.93 14.60 1.92
C SER A 136 3.06 16.09 1.57
N VAL A 137 4.27 16.64 1.68
CA VAL A 137 4.55 18.04 1.28
C VAL A 137 4.29 18.27 -0.20
N PHE A 138 4.66 17.33 -1.06
CA PHE A 138 4.39 17.40 -2.50
C PHE A 138 2.88 17.45 -2.79
N LEU A 139 2.10 16.55 -2.18
CA LEU A 139 0.65 16.48 -2.33
C LEU A 139 -0.09 17.66 -1.68
N SER A 140 0.52 18.35 -0.71
CA SER A 140 -0.03 19.60 -0.14
C SER A 140 0.16 20.84 -1.02
N LYS A 141 0.78 20.72 -2.21
CA LYS A 141 0.93 21.85 -3.13
C LYS A 141 -0.43 22.36 -3.65
N PRO A 142 -0.58 23.67 -3.93
CA PRO A 142 -1.85 24.27 -4.35
C PRO A 142 -2.52 23.62 -5.57
N LEU A 143 -1.73 23.05 -6.48
CA LEU A 143 -2.23 22.35 -7.67
C LEU A 143 -3.21 21.23 -7.28
N PHE A 144 -2.88 20.42 -6.27
CA PHE A 144 -3.73 19.31 -5.84
C PHE A 144 -4.93 19.77 -5.00
N LYS A 145 -4.78 20.89 -4.27
CA LYS A 145 -5.88 21.52 -3.51
C LYS A 145 -6.99 22.06 -4.42
N GLN A 146 -6.66 22.43 -5.66
CA GLN A 146 -7.61 23.02 -6.61
C GLN A 146 -8.41 21.97 -7.39
N VAL A 147 -8.00 20.71 -7.38
CA VAL A 147 -8.60 19.62 -8.17
C VAL A 147 -9.86 19.05 -7.51
N SER A 148 -10.02 19.20 -6.18
CA SER A 148 -11.22 18.75 -5.48
C SER A 148 -11.59 19.69 -4.34
N GLN A 149 -12.89 19.92 -4.13
CA GLN A 149 -13.41 20.65 -2.98
C GLN A 149 -13.27 19.86 -1.66
N HIS A 150 -12.92 18.56 -1.75
CA HIS A 150 -12.77 17.63 -0.63
C HIS A 150 -11.30 17.29 -0.36
N PHE A 151 -10.45 18.31 -0.34
CA PHE A 151 -9.03 18.15 0.01
C PHE A 151 -8.85 18.07 1.53
N CYS A 152 -8.12 17.06 2.00
CA CYS A 152 -7.60 16.99 3.36
C CYS A 152 -6.06 16.94 3.34
N GLU A 153 -5.42 17.34 4.44
CA GLU A 153 -3.97 17.22 4.54
C GLU A 153 -3.54 15.75 4.36
N PRO A 154 -2.59 15.46 3.44
CA PRO A 154 -2.40 14.13 2.88
C PRO A 154 -1.60 13.19 3.79
N LYS A 155 -0.93 13.72 4.82
CA LYS A 155 0.03 12.97 5.64
C LYS A 155 -0.51 11.65 6.19
N SER A 156 -1.69 11.64 6.79
CA SER A 156 -2.31 10.41 7.29
C SER A 156 -2.57 9.39 6.18
N SER A 157 -2.99 9.83 4.99
CA SER A 157 -3.22 8.92 3.86
C SER A 157 -1.94 8.38 3.24
N VAL A 158 -0.87 9.19 3.18
CA VAL A 158 0.43 8.74 2.70
C VAL A 158 1.01 7.68 3.63
N ILE A 159 0.94 7.92 4.95
CA ILE A 159 1.34 6.93 5.96
C ILE A 159 0.49 5.66 5.80
N LEU A 160 -0.84 5.79 5.69
CA LEU A 160 -1.74 4.64 5.54
C LEU A 160 -1.42 3.81 4.29
N ALA A 161 -1.21 4.45 3.14
CA ALA A 161 -0.86 3.76 1.90
C ALA A 161 0.47 3.01 2.03
N CYS A 162 1.47 3.63 2.66
CA CYS A 162 2.73 2.96 2.98
C CYS A 162 2.51 1.76 3.90
N VAL A 163 1.72 1.90 4.97
CA VAL A 163 1.45 0.83 5.94
C VAL A 163 0.76 -0.35 5.27
N ILE A 164 -0.27 -0.11 4.46
CA ILE A 164 -0.97 -1.16 3.70
C ILE A 164 0.01 -1.95 2.85
N ARG A 165 0.90 -1.25 2.13
CA ARG A 165 1.92 -1.89 1.29
C ARG A 165 2.95 -2.67 2.10
N GLN A 166 3.47 -2.06 3.17
CA GLN A 166 4.46 -2.70 4.04
C GLN A 166 3.88 -3.96 4.69
N PHE A 167 2.65 -3.89 5.19
CA PHE A 167 2.00 -5.04 5.78
C PHE A 167 1.71 -6.13 4.73
N PHE A 168 1.28 -5.77 3.52
CA PHE A 168 1.07 -6.74 2.44
C PHE A 168 2.35 -7.52 2.10
N HIS A 169 3.49 -6.82 1.98
CA HIS A 169 4.79 -7.45 1.68
C HIS A 169 5.36 -8.28 2.84
N ASN A 170 4.95 -7.99 4.08
CA ASN A 170 5.40 -8.69 5.28
C ASN A 170 4.26 -9.49 5.93
N CYS A 171 3.23 -9.85 5.15
CA CYS A 171 2.07 -10.55 5.68
C CYS A 171 2.49 -11.86 6.36
N PRO A 172 2.07 -12.11 7.62
CA PRO A 172 2.34 -13.37 8.31
C PRO A 172 1.93 -14.60 7.49
N ALA A 173 2.75 -15.65 7.55
CA ALA A 173 2.57 -16.82 6.68
C ALA A 173 1.30 -17.64 6.98
N ASP A 174 0.76 -17.53 8.20
CA ASP A 174 -0.50 -18.13 8.63
C ASP A 174 -1.73 -17.35 8.12
N ARG A 175 -1.55 -16.07 7.76
CA ARG A 175 -2.58 -15.18 7.19
C ARG A 175 -2.58 -15.13 5.68
N TRP A 176 -1.45 -15.46 5.07
CA TRP A 176 -1.26 -15.42 3.64
C TRP A 176 -2.03 -16.53 2.91
N SER A 177 -2.78 -16.14 1.89
CA SER A 177 -3.44 -17.08 0.98
C SER A 177 -2.41 -17.68 0.01
N LYS A 178 -2.30 -19.01 0.01
CA LYS A 178 -1.36 -19.75 -0.86
C LYS A 178 -1.91 -20.00 -2.27
N THR A 179 -2.88 -19.19 -2.72
CA THR A 179 -3.40 -19.28 -4.09
C THR A 179 -2.35 -18.77 -5.05
N LYS A 180 -2.32 -19.32 -6.27
CA LYS A 180 -1.39 -18.87 -7.32
C LYS A 180 -1.52 -17.36 -7.56
N GLU A 181 -2.75 -16.86 -7.57
CA GLU A 181 -3.07 -15.44 -7.73
C GLU A 181 -2.37 -14.56 -6.69
N CYS A 182 -2.36 -14.95 -5.41
CA CYS A 182 -1.73 -14.17 -4.36
C CYS A 182 -0.20 -14.23 -4.46
N GLU A 183 0.36 -15.41 -4.74
CA GLU A 183 1.81 -15.57 -4.98
C GLU A 183 2.29 -14.73 -6.18
N ASP A 184 1.55 -14.74 -7.29
CA ASP A 184 1.85 -13.94 -8.48
C ASP A 184 1.75 -12.44 -8.16
N THR A 185 0.71 -12.04 -7.42
CA THR A 185 0.48 -10.65 -6.98
C THR A 185 1.62 -10.15 -6.09
N LEU A 186 2.05 -10.93 -5.10
CA LEU A 186 3.20 -10.59 -4.25
C LEU A 186 4.48 -10.48 -5.05
N ALA A 187 4.72 -11.44 -5.96
CA ALA A 187 5.90 -11.43 -6.81
C ALA A 187 5.91 -10.22 -7.76
N PHE A 188 4.75 -9.80 -8.25
CA PHE A 188 4.60 -8.58 -9.06
C PHE A 188 4.87 -7.32 -8.22
N SER A 189 4.20 -7.19 -7.06
CA SER A 189 4.29 -5.99 -6.21
C SER A 189 5.69 -5.75 -5.66
N GLN A 190 6.43 -6.82 -5.36
CA GLN A 190 7.84 -6.74 -4.93
C GLN A 190 8.75 -6.22 -6.03
N LYS A 191 8.46 -6.54 -7.29
CA LYS A 191 9.27 -6.10 -8.44
C LYS A 191 8.92 -4.67 -8.88
N CYS A 192 7.69 -4.23 -8.63
CA CYS A 192 7.24 -2.87 -8.87
C CYS A 192 7.56 -1.93 -7.71
N GLN A 193 8.72 -2.16 -7.08
CA GLN A 193 9.07 -1.58 -5.79
C GLN A 193 9.09 -0.04 -5.79
N ASP A 194 9.22 0.56 -6.97
CA ASP A 194 9.41 1.99 -7.21
C ASP A 194 8.21 2.71 -7.87
N SER A 195 7.10 2.04 -8.22
CA SER A 195 6.01 2.74 -8.94
C SER A 195 5.33 3.84 -8.10
N LEU A 196 5.35 3.71 -6.76
CA LEU A 196 4.95 4.78 -5.83
C LEU A 196 6.06 5.79 -5.52
N ALA A 197 7.32 5.53 -5.89
CA ALA A 197 8.42 6.48 -5.77
C ALA A 197 8.48 7.46 -6.97
N THR A 198 7.62 7.25 -7.98
CA THR A 198 7.49 8.08 -9.19
C THR A 198 6.36 9.11 -9.14
N LEU A 199 5.71 9.31 -7.99
CA LEU A 199 4.79 10.44 -7.75
C LEU A 199 5.34 11.43 -6.73
#